data_AF-A0A974I6J4-F1
#
_entry.id   AF-A0A974I6J4-F1
#
_cell.length_a   1.000
_cell.length_b   1.000
_cell.length_c   1.000
_cell.angle_alpha   90.00
_cell.angle_beta   90.00
_cell.angle_gamma   90.00
#
_symmetry.space_group_name_H-M   'P 1'
#
loop_
_entity.id
_entity.type
_entity.pdbx_description
1 polymer ?
#
loop_
_entity_poly.entity_id
_entity_poly.type
_entity_poly.pdbx_seq_one_letter_code
_entity_poly.pdbx_strand_id
1 'polypeptide(L)'
;MSEKKLRKRAEKADLQENGLRETAPEEHVPEELVAEDFVQEELQIRLPGRTLDAHALVRERVAHILSLGQEPSPSPYNAARLPGFLASCLNPVYLEEMSRKEQPGEEHQGERPDPAPLFNPTLSAQELEAACREYIRCCTAQLMRYAEPADELVVESLTTLGAPLTLHYLLTGHIPDEHTWEHGEPDTQLSEFLNSVGAPAEGESALFSSANGYYTPGEHQMSRDKFGKALATRRLRWNRRMERTLNAEAHMAATCGAWLVTPADPLWPPQLNDLGPARPYGLWCRGDSRHLLDVASAPSVALVGSRDPSIYGTEATTHLAAELARRGYTVISGGAMGIDIAAHRAALTQQGSDLPTIAFMAGGLDRLYPAQNSDALNMIVDRGLIMSEVSVGNTPTRWRFLERNRLIAALARHTIVVEARWRSGALNTARHAMEIGRTLWAVPGQINSPNSVGTNRLLRDGLAQTLTEAADILEYDAAAGFELGTEHESEWDRAASSSTLDELTERQGRVWDDLSPRSYRGVDEIAAALGLSARDVMADLFHLGRCGLAESSGTSWRKVRPAAAA
;
A
#
# COMPACT_ATOMS: atom_id res chain seq x y z
N MET A 1 30.69 -19.96 11.37
CA MET A 1 31.58 -20.57 12.39
C MET A 1 30.71 -21.18 13.47
N SER A 2 30.89 -22.45 13.84
CA SER A 2 30.05 -23.14 14.82
C SER A 2 30.21 -22.52 16.22
N GLU A 3 29.09 -22.33 16.93
CA GLU A 3 28.94 -21.81 18.28
C GLU A 3 29.90 -22.45 19.31
N LYS A 4 30.26 -23.72 19.09
CA LYS A 4 31.24 -24.46 19.89
C LYS A 4 32.66 -23.87 19.81
N LYS A 5 33.04 -23.27 18.68
CA LYS A 5 34.35 -22.61 18.50
C LYS A 5 34.39 -21.22 19.15
N LEU A 6 33.25 -20.55 19.32
CA LEU A 6 33.17 -19.25 20.00
C LEU A 6 33.33 -19.41 21.52
N ARG A 7 32.63 -20.38 22.13
CA ARG A 7 32.78 -20.67 23.56
C ARG A 7 34.20 -21.06 23.97
N LYS A 8 34.86 -21.90 23.17
CA LYS A 8 36.24 -22.32 23.45
C LYS A 8 37.28 -21.20 23.31
N ARG A 9 36.94 -20.10 22.60
CA ARG A 9 37.78 -18.89 22.52
C ARG A 9 37.53 -17.95 23.70
N ALA A 10 36.29 -17.85 24.17
CA ALA A 10 35.95 -17.06 25.36
C ALA A 10 36.61 -17.64 26.63
N GLU A 11 36.51 -18.96 26.85
CA GLU A 11 37.16 -19.61 28.01
C GLU A 11 38.69 -19.47 27.99
N LYS A 12 39.30 -19.41 26.80
CA LYS A 12 40.75 -19.26 26.67
C LYS A 12 41.21 -17.81 26.93
N ALA A 13 40.33 -16.83 26.72
CA ALA A 13 40.60 -15.43 27.03
C ALA A 13 40.51 -15.18 28.55
N ASP A 14 39.47 -15.71 29.22
CA ASP A 14 39.29 -15.58 30.67
C ASP A 14 40.44 -16.23 31.47
N LEU A 15 40.98 -17.36 30.99
CA LEU A 15 42.14 -18.02 31.61
C LEU A 15 43.45 -17.23 31.47
N GLN A 16 43.59 -16.41 30.43
CA GLN A 16 44.77 -15.55 30.26
C GLN A 16 44.67 -14.28 31.12
N GLU A 17 43.46 -13.78 31.35
CA GLU A 17 43.22 -12.58 32.16
C GLU A 17 43.42 -12.86 33.66
N ASN A 18 43.01 -14.05 34.14
CA ASN A 18 43.20 -14.46 35.53
C ASN A 18 44.66 -14.81 35.90
N GLY A 19 45.51 -15.16 34.92
CA GLY A 19 46.93 -15.45 35.18
C GLY A 19 47.82 -14.21 35.40
N LEU A 20 47.29 -13.01 35.15
CA LEU A 20 48.03 -11.74 35.23
C LEU A 20 47.73 -10.92 36.50
N ARG A 21 46.88 -11.40 37.41
CA ARG A 21 46.42 -10.65 38.60
C ARG A 21 47.01 -11.06 39.94
N GLU A 22 47.92 -12.03 40.02
CA GLU A 22 48.63 -12.32 41.28
C GLU A 22 49.94 -11.52 41.35
N THR A 23 49.91 -10.37 42.04
CA THR A 23 50.97 -9.82 42.94
C THR A 23 50.83 -8.31 43.17
N ALA A 24 50.13 -7.90 44.23
CA ALA A 24 50.45 -6.73 45.08
C ALA A 24 49.46 -6.65 46.27
N PRO A 25 49.90 -6.21 47.47
CA PRO A 25 49.20 -6.47 48.72
C PRO A 25 48.21 -5.38 49.15
N GLU A 26 47.30 -5.81 50.04
CA GLU A 26 46.13 -5.14 50.61
C GLU A 26 46.48 -3.96 51.55
N GLU A 27 45.75 -2.85 51.43
CA GLU A 27 45.47 -1.94 52.55
C GLU A 27 43.96 -1.66 52.66
N HIS A 28 43.52 -1.68 53.92
CA HIS A 28 42.16 -1.58 54.50
C HIS A 28 41.07 -0.80 53.74
N VAL A 29 39.88 -1.41 53.66
CA VAL A 29 38.59 -0.75 53.37
C VAL A 29 37.67 -0.92 54.58
N PRO A 30 37.05 0.15 55.11
CA PRO A 30 35.74 0.09 55.72
C PRO A 30 34.68 0.73 54.81
N GLU A 31 33.60 -0.04 54.63
CA GLU A 31 32.21 0.21 54.21
C GLU A 31 31.77 1.54 53.56
N GLU A 32 31.02 1.34 52.46
CA GLU A 32 29.95 2.14 51.87
C GLU A 32 30.14 3.66 51.71
N LEU A 33 30.48 4.06 50.49
CA LEU A 33 29.98 5.30 49.88
C LEU A 33 29.79 5.09 48.37
N VAL A 34 28.58 5.41 47.91
CA VAL A 34 28.17 5.52 46.51
C VAL A 34 29.14 6.43 45.77
N ALA A 35 29.78 5.93 44.71
CA ALA A 35 30.65 6.71 43.84
C ALA A 35 30.01 6.86 42.45
N GLU A 36 29.51 8.07 42.21
CA GLU A 36 29.36 8.65 40.88
C GLU A 36 30.73 8.77 40.17
N ASP A 37 30.63 8.90 38.85
CA ASP A 37 31.62 9.33 37.88
C ASP A 37 32.77 8.38 37.54
N PHE A 38 32.81 7.97 36.26
CA PHE A 38 33.87 8.41 35.34
C PHE A 38 33.49 8.10 33.88
N VAL A 39 33.28 9.18 33.11
CA VAL A 39 33.39 9.35 31.65
C VAL A 39 32.26 8.83 30.74
N GLN A 40 31.10 9.49 30.82
CA GLN A 40 30.34 9.85 29.61
C GLN A 40 30.76 11.28 29.21
N GLU A 41 31.73 11.41 28.30
CA GLU A 41 32.01 12.69 27.65
C GLU A 41 30.83 13.08 26.75
N GLU A 42 30.02 13.98 27.33
CA GLU A 42 29.13 14.97 26.76
C GLU A 42 29.09 15.10 25.22
N LEU A 43 28.04 14.57 24.62
CA LEU A 43 27.33 15.24 23.53
C LEU A 43 26.01 15.80 24.11
N GLN A 44 26.14 16.77 25.03
CA GLN A 44 25.03 17.63 25.39
C GLN A 44 24.75 18.56 24.21
N ILE A 45 23.88 18.13 23.29
CA ILE A 45 23.12 19.07 22.46
C ILE A 45 22.14 19.77 23.42
N ARG A 46 22.62 20.78 24.16
CA ARG A 46 21.76 21.76 24.82
C ARG A 46 21.19 22.65 23.72
N LEU A 47 20.05 22.24 23.16
CA LEU A 47 19.18 23.19 22.46
C LEU A 47 18.46 23.99 23.54
N PRO A 48 18.57 25.34 23.54
CA PRO A 48 17.89 26.15 24.54
C PRO A 48 16.38 25.92 24.41
N GLY A 49 15.75 25.49 25.51
CA GLY A 49 14.29 25.42 25.63
C GLY A 49 13.70 26.82 25.58
N ARG A 50 13.51 27.35 24.37
CA ARG A 50 12.62 28.47 24.13
C ARG A 50 11.25 27.89 23.81
N THR A 51 10.23 28.30 24.55
CA THR A 51 8.84 28.11 24.16
C THR A 51 8.64 28.89 22.86
N LEU A 52 8.45 28.18 21.76
CA LEU A 52 8.24 28.78 20.45
C LEU A 52 6.80 29.30 20.41
N ASP A 53 6.60 30.59 20.12
CA ASP A 53 5.24 31.15 19.99
C ASP A 53 4.63 30.84 18.62
N ALA A 54 3.32 30.95 18.50
CA ALA A 54 2.60 30.68 17.24
C ALA A 54 3.13 31.54 16.07
N HIS A 55 3.53 32.78 16.35
CA HIS A 55 4.15 33.69 15.39
C HIS A 55 5.50 33.18 14.85
N ALA A 56 6.35 32.65 15.72
CA ALA A 56 7.62 32.05 15.34
C ALA A 56 7.41 30.79 14.50
N LEU A 57 6.43 29.96 14.88
CA LEU A 57 6.10 28.75 14.14
C LEU A 57 5.65 29.07 12.72
N VAL A 58 4.72 30.01 12.55
CA VAL A 58 4.23 30.41 11.21
C VAL A 58 5.39 30.97 10.35
N ARG A 59 6.27 31.79 10.91
CA ARG A 59 7.44 32.30 10.19
C ARG A 59 8.39 31.20 9.73
N GLU A 60 8.65 30.19 10.55
CA GLU A 60 9.48 29.04 10.16
C GLU A 60 8.84 28.25 9.01
N ARG A 61 7.51 28.08 9.02
CA ARG A 61 6.77 27.42 7.94
C ARG A 61 6.80 28.19 6.64
N VAL A 62 6.66 29.52 6.70
CA VAL A 62 6.84 30.39 5.52
C VAL A 62 8.24 30.22 4.95
N ALA A 63 9.28 30.29 5.79
CA ALA A 63 10.66 30.12 5.34
C ALA A 63 10.87 28.75 4.67
N HIS A 64 10.26 27.70 5.23
CA HIS A 64 10.27 26.37 4.65
C HIS A 64 9.57 26.32 3.28
N ILE A 65 8.36 26.88 3.14
CA ILE A 65 7.64 26.93 1.85
C ILE A 65 8.46 27.70 0.79
N LEU A 66 9.06 28.82 1.17
CA LEU A 66 9.90 29.60 0.27
C LEU A 66 11.15 28.83 -0.16
N SER A 67 11.73 28.00 0.71
CA SER A 67 12.87 27.14 0.34
C SER A 67 12.54 26.09 -0.73
N LEU A 68 11.26 25.74 -0.89
CA LEU A 68 10.75 24.84 -1.93
C LEU A 68 10.50 25.54 -3.28
N GLY A 69 10.56 26.88 -3.34
CA GLY A 69 9.88 27.69 -4.36
C GLY A 69 10.30 27.48 -5.83
N GLN A 70 11.38 26.74 -6.10
CA GLN A 70 11.82 26.41 -7.48
C GLN A 70 11.63 24.92 -7.83
N GLU A 71 11.08 24.14 -6.92
CA GLU A 71 11.01 22.70 -7.06
C GLU A 71 9.62 22.27 -7.49
N PRO A 72 9.50 21.34 -8.44
CA PRO A 72 8.22 20.73 -8.74
C PRO A 72 7.78 19.92 -7.52
N SER A 73 6.55 20.14 -7.13
CA SER A 73 5.93 19.43 -6.02
C SER A 73 5.87 17.90 -6.30
N PRO A 74 5.96 17.07 -5.25
CA PRO A 74 5.74 15.63 -5.35
C PRO A 74 4.26 15.26 -5.54
N SER A 75 3.36 16.21 -5.84
CA SER A 75 1.93 15.95 -5.95
C SER A 75 1.55 14.99 -7.09
N PRO A 76 0.55 14.11 -6.90
CA PRO A 76 -0.11 13.41 -7.99
C PRO A 76 -1.00 14.33 -8.84
N TYR A 77 -1.31 15.54 -8.35
CA TYR A 77 -2.23 16.48 -8.98
C TYR A 77 -1.49 17.54 -9.78
N ASN A 78 -1.75 17.60 -11.09
CA ASN A 78 -1.02 18.48 -12.03
C ASN A 78 -0.98 19.95 -11.61
N ALA A 79 -2.06 20.48 -11.04
CA ALA A 79 -2.12 21.88 -10.61
C ALA A 79 -1.09 22.21 -9.52
N ALA A 80 -0.90 21.31 -8.56
CA ALA A 80 0.05 21.50 -7.46
C ALA A 80 1.50 21.24 -7.87
N ARG A 81 1.76 20.53 -8.98
CA ARG A 81 3.11 20.19 -9.47
C ARG A 81 3.90 21.38 -10.03
N LEU A 82 3.24 22.51 -10.30
CA LEU A 82 3.91 23.69 -10.82
C LEU A 82 4.96 24.22 -9.83
N PRO A 83 6.20 24.50 -10.26
CA PRO A 83 7.19 25.13 -9.41
C PRO A 83 6.65 26.42 -8.78
N GLY A 84 6.84 26.56 -7.47
CA GLY A 84 6.38 27.74 -6.74
C GLY A 84 4.88 27.78 -6.43
N PHE A 85 4.10 26.72 -6.72
CA PHE A 85 2.67 26.65 -6.38
C PHE A 85 2.40 27.03 -4.91
N LEU A 86 3.04 26.36 -3.95
CA LEU A 86 2.87 26.67 -2.52
C LEU A 86 3.27 28.11 -2.18
N ALA A 87 4.37 28.61 -2.76
CA ALA A 87 4.83 29.96 -2.53
C ALA A 87 3.82 31.01 -3.04
N SER A 88 3.12 30.71 -4.14
CA SER A 88 2.06 31.57 -4.69
C SER A 88 0.79 31.63 -3.83
N CYS A 89 0.57 30.63 -2.98
CA CYS A 89 -0.57 30.55 -2.07
C CYS A 89 -0.33 31.22 -0.71
N LEU A 90 0.91 31.63 -0.42
CA LEU A 90 1.27 32.23 0.87
C LEU A 90 0.58 33.56 1.13
N ASN A 91 0.28 33.85 2.39
CA ASN A 91 -0.23 35.14 2.81
C ASN A 91 0.81 36.26 2.51
N PRO A 92 0.46 37.29 1.72
CA PRO A 92 1.39 38.33 1.29
C PRO A 92 2.06 39.09 2.44
N VAL A 93 1.40 39.18 3.59
CA VAL A 93 1.96 39.83 4.80
C VAL A 93 3.34 39.26 5.14
N TYR A 94 3.52 37.95 5.01
CA TYR A 94 4.80 37.31 5.31
C TYR A 94 5.87 37.54 4.24
N LEU A 95 5.47 37.76 2.98
CA LEU A 95 6.41 38.14 1.92
C LEU A 95 6.94 39.56 2.16
N GLU A 96 6.06 40.48 2.58
CA GLU A 96 6.44 41.85 2.92
C GLU A 96 7.30 41.94 4.20
N GLU A 97 6.95 41.20 5.25
CA GLU A 97 7.73 41.16 6.49
C GLU A 97 9.15 40.63 6.29
N MET A 98 9.31 39.61 5.45
CA MET A 98 10.63 39.05 5.12
C MET A 98 11.48 40.03 4.30
N SER A 99 10.86 40.79 3.37
CA SER A 99 11.53 41.88 2.66
C SER A 99 11.92 43.03 3.59
N ARG A 100 11.12 43.33 4.63
CA ARG A 100 11.43 44.37 5.63
C ARG A 100 12.52 43.95 6.61
N LYS A 101 12.64 42.66 6.97
CA LYS A 101 13.70 42.14 7.85
C LYS A 101 15.11 42.21 7.27
N GLU A 102 15.27 42.46 5.97
CA GLU A 102 16.56 42.84 5.38
C GLU A 102 16.99 44.27 5.76
N GLN A 103 16.11 45.06 6.39
CA GLN A 103 16.43 46.36 7.01
C GLN A 103 16.47 46.22 8.54
N PRO A 104 17.62 46.48 9.19
CA PRO A 104 17.75 46.26 10.63
C PRO A 104 17.08 47.40 11.41
N GLY A 105 16.10 47.05 12.24
CA GLY A 105 15.62 47.88 13.34
C GLY A 105 14.11 48.06 13.36
N GLU A 106 13.44 47.28 14.21
CA GLU A 106 12.34 47.69 15.09
C GLU A 106 11.63 46.44 15.63
N GLU A 107 11.97 46.02 16.86
CA GLU A 107 11.17 45.05 17.61
C GLU A 107 9.99 45.78 18.26
N HIS A 108 8.80 45.65 17.66
CA HIS A 108 7.57 46.11 18.30
C HIS A 108 7.15 45.16 19.43
N GLN A 109 7.21 45.67 20.66
CA GLN A 109 6.58 45.13 21.87
C GLN A 109 5.21 45.80 22.05
N GLY A 110 4.16 45.17 21.51
CA GLY A 110 2.77 45.46 21.81
C GLY A 110 2.01 44.14 21.92
N GLU A 111 0.90 44.10 22.67
CA GLU A 111 0.01 42.92 22.76
C GLU A 111 -0.25 42.38 21.35
N ARG A 112 0.33 41.21 21.05
CA ARG A 112 0.33 40.69 19.68
C ARG A 112 -1.03 40.05 19.42
N PRO A 113 -1.80 40.51 18.41
CA PRO A 113 -2.93 39.74 17.92
C PRO A 113 -2.45 38.35 17.45
N ASP A 114 -3.38 37.41 17.30
CA ASP A 114 -3.09 36.09 16.72
C ASP A 114 -2.28 36.23 15.42
N PRO A 115 -1.32 35.33 15.14
CA PRO A 115 -0.56 35.38 13.91
C PRO A 115 -1.50 35.34 12.71
N ALA A 116 -1.15 36.09 11.66
CA ALA A 116 -1.88 35.99 10.40
C ALA A 116 -1.89 34.53 9.91
N PRO A 117 -2.94 34.09 9.22
CA PRO A 117 -2.99 32.73 8.69
C PRO A 117 -1.87 32.50 7.68
N LEU A 118 -1.34 31.26 7.63
CA LEU A 118 -0.24 30.87 6.76
C LEU A 118 -0.53 31.12 5.28
N PHE A 119 -1.73 30.74 4.82
CA PHE A 119 -2.15 30.92 3.44
C PHE A 119 -3.00 32.17 3.26
N ASN A 120 -2.97 32.71 2.04
CA ASN A 120 -3.68 33.93 1.72
C ASN A 120 -5.20 33.76 1.94
N PRO A 121 -5.84 34.58 2.80
CA PRO A 121 -7.29 34.53 3.05
C PRO A 121 -8.17 34.80 1.81
N THR A 122 -7.61 35.36 0.73
CA THR A 122 -8.36 35.61 -0.51
C THR A 122 -8.45 34.38 -1.42
N LEU A 123 -7.77 33.29 -1.10
CA LEU A 123 -7.89 32.04 -1.86
C LEU A 123 -9.33 31.51 -1.80
N SER A 124 -9.81 30.94 -2.90
CA SER A 124 -11.04 30.15 -2.85
C SER A 124 -10.86 28.93 -1.92
N ALA A 125 -11.96 28.37 -1.42
CA ALA A 125 -11.91 27.17 -0.56
C ALA A 125 -11.15 26.01 -1.22
N GLN A 126 -11.33 25.82 -2.54
CA GLN A 126 -10.63 24.77 -3.29
C GLN A 126 -9.13 25.03 -3.42
N GLU A 127 -8.71 26.27 -3.63
CA GLU A 127 -7.29 26.64 -3.70
C GLU A 127 -6.61 26.53 -2.34
N LEU A 128 -7.30 26.94 -1.27
CA LEU A 128 -6.83 26.78 0.10
C LEU A 128 -6.65 25.29 0.44
N GLU A 129 -7.65 24.46 0.14
CA GLU A 129 -7.59 23.02 0.34
C GLU A 129 -6.41 22.38 -0.40
N ALA A 130 -6.21 22.76 -1.68
CA ALA A 130 -5.09 22.29 -2.48
C ALA A 130 -3.74 22.73 -1.89
N ALA A 131 -3.63 23.96 -1.38
CA ALA A 131 -2.43 24.47 -0.72
C ALA A 131 -2.13 23.73 0.60
N CYS A 132 -3.13 23.53 1.45
CA CYS A 132 -2.99 22.77 2.70
C CYS A 132 -2.55 21.33 2.45
N ARG A 133 -3.21 20.65 1.50
CA ARG A 133 -2.90 19.29 1.06
C ARG A 133 -1.47 19.17 0.54
N GLU A 134 -1.05 20.12 -0.27
CA GLU A 134 0.30 20.15 -0.82
C GLU A 134 1.35 20.41 0.26
N TYR A 135 1.07 21.31 1.19
CA TYR A 135 1.98 21.58 2.29
C TYR A 135 2.15 20.36 3.19
N ILE A 136 1.05 19.68 3.53
CA ILE A 136 1.07 18.41 4.27
C ILE A 136 1.86 17.34 3.52
N ARG A 137 1.69 17.21 2.20
CA ARG A 137 2.46 16.28 1.38
C ARG A 137 3.95 16.55 1.44
N CYS A 138 4.37 17.81 1.33
CA CYS A 138 5.77 18.22 1.48
C CYS A 138 6.31 17.90 2.89
N CYS A 139 5.50 18.06 3.93
CA CYS A 139 5.85 17.67 5.29
C CYS A 139 6.01 16.14 5.42
N THR A 140 5.07 15.37 4.88
CA THR A 140 5.11 13.90 4.88
C THR A 140 6.30 13.36 4.10
N ALA A 141 6.62 13.92 2.93
CA ALA A 141 7.80 13.54 2.16
C ALA A 141 9.08 13.66 2.99
N GLN A 142 9.22 14.76 3.73
CA GLN A 142 10.34 14.96 4.64
C GLN A 142 10.32 13.99 5.81
N LEU A 143 9.17 13.75 6.43
CA LEU A 143 9.04 12.76 7.50
C LEU A 143 9.51 11.38 7.05
N MET A 144 9.09 10.94 5.86
CA MET A 144 9.48 9.65 5.28
C MET A 144 10.99 9.51 5.01
N ARG A 145 11.71 10.63 4.88
CA ARG A 145 13.19 10.64 4.82
C ARG A 145 13.81 10.44 6.20
N TYR A 146 13.27 11.12 7.20
CA TYR A 146 13.88 11.20 8.53
C TYR A 146 13.59 9.97 9.37
N ALA A 147 12.31 9.61 9.45
CA ALA A 147 11.81 8.51 10.25
C ALA A 147 11.75 7.24 9.41
N GLU A 148 12.00 6.09 10.05
CA GLU A 148 11.64 4.84 9.41
C GLU A 148 10.10 4.70 9.40
N PRO A 149 9.56 3.99 8.41
CA PRO A 149 8.18 3.57 8.43
C PRO A 149 7.80 2.86 9.74
N ALA A 150 6.59 3.11 10.25
CA ALA A 150 6.03 2.47 11.45
C ALA A 150 6.86 2.63 12.76
N ASP A 151 7.74 3.64 12.88
CA ASP A 151 8.31 4.02 14.18
C ASP A 151 7.19 4.52 15.10
N GLU A 152 7.03 3.86 16.25
CA GLU A 152 5.95 4.14 17.21
C GLU A 152 5.87 5.63 17.60
N LEU A 153 7.01 6.30 17.77
CA LEU A 153 7.02 7.73 18.13
C LEU A 153 6.41 8.58 17.01
N VAL A 154 6.72 8.24 15.76
CA VAL A 154 6.26 8.99 14.59
C VAL A 154 4.80 8.71 14.33
N VAL A 155 4.37 7.45 14.42
CA VAL A 155 2.95 7.06 14.30
C VAL A 155 2.10 7.83 15.32
N GLU A 156 2.49 7.79 16.59
CA GLU A 156 1.73 8.42 17.68
C GLU A 156 1.73 9.96 17.57
N SER A 157 2.86 10.55 17.19
CA SER A 157 2.94 12.00 17.00
C SER A 157 2.21 12.48 15.76
N LEU A 158 2.11 11.68 14.69
CA LEU A 158 1.30 12.00 13.53
C LEU A 158 -0.19 12.07 13.90
N THR A 159 -0.69 11.08 14.63
CA THR A 159 -2.08 11.06 15.13
C THR A 159 -2.36 12.26 16.06
N THR A 160 -1.38 12.63 16.89
CA THR A 160 -1.57 13.66 17.92
C THR A 160 -1.42 15.08 17.38
N LEU A 161 -0.39 15.33 16.57
CA LEU A 161 0.05 16.67 16.19
C LEU A 161 -0.15 16.98 14.70
N GLY A 162 -0.40 15.96 13.87
CA GLY A 162 -0.42 16.08 12.42
C GLY A 162 0.98 16.24 11.80
N ALA A 163 1.09 15.95 10.50
CA ALA A 163 2.37 15.92 9.77
C ALA A 163 3.22 17.21 9.90
N PRO A 164 2.65 18.43 9.81
CA PRO A 164 3.45 19.66 9.90
C PRO A 164 4.17 19.82 11.25
N LEU A 165 3.44 19.65 12.35
CA LEU A 165 4.01 19.79 13.70
C LEU A 165 4.93 18.63 14.05
N THR A 166 4.55 17.38 13.71
CA THR A 166 5.45 16.23 13.87
C THR A 166 6.79 16.51 13.21
N LEU A 167 6.79 16.96 11.95
CA LEU A 167 8.02 17.30 11.24
C LEU A 167 8.81 18.38 11.96
N HIS A 168 8.17 19.50 12.32
CA HIS A 168 8.84 20.60 13.01
C HIS A 168 9.55 20.12 14.29
N TYR A 169 8.88 19.35 15.15
CA TYR A 169 9.47 18.87 16.40
C TYR A 169 10.56 17.81 16.16
N LEU A 170 10.42 16.95 15.15
CA LEU A 170 11.49 16.03 14.76
C LEU A 170 12.74 16.76 14.28
N LEU A 171 12.57 17.81 13.46
CA LEU A 171 13.66 18.61 12.90
C LEU A 171 14.39 19.40 13.98
N THR A 172 13.64 20.20 14.73
CA THR A 172 14.19 21.16 15.67
C THR A 172 14.57 20.52 17.01
N GLY A 173 13.87 19.46 17.40
CA GLY A 173 13.99 18.84 18.71
C GLY A 173 13.33 19.62 19.84
N HIS A 174 12.54 20.65 19.52
CA HIS A 174 11.71 21.30 20.51
C HIS A 174 10.69 20.31 21.07
N ILE A 175 10.43 20.43 22.37
CA ILE A 175 9.30 19.75 22.99
C ILE A 175 8.07 20.62 22.71
N PRO A 176 6.94 20.05 22.24
CA PRO A 176 5.70 20.79 22.06
C PRO A 176 5.36 21.59 23.31
N ASP A 177 4.81 22.80 23.18
CA ASP A 177 4.25 23.50 24.33
C ASP A 177 2.94 22.84 24.76
N GLU A 178 2.48 23.15 25.97
CA GLU A 178 1.29 22.51 26.56
C GLU A 178 0.02 22.84 25.77
N HIS A 179 -0.11 24.07 25.27
CA HIS A 179 -1.28 24.48 24.50
C HIS A 179 -1.35 23.77 23.14
N THR A 180 -0.25 23.74 22.37
CA THR A 180 -0.19 23.02 21.09
C THR A 180 -0.32 21.51 21.28
N TRP A 181 0.13 20.94 22.40
CA TRP A 181 -0.07 19.53 22.69
C TRP A 181 -1.57 19.23 22.86
N GLU A 182 -2.27 19.97 23.72
CA GLU A 182 -3.67 19.73 24.05
C GLU A 182 -4.65 20.20 22.96
N HIS A 183 -4.33 21.28 22.24
CA HIS A 183 -5.23 21.91 21.26
C HIS A 183 -4.78 21.72 19.80
N GLY A 184 -3.58 21.17 19.59
CA GLY A 184 -3.02 20.86 18.28
C GLY A 184 -2.55 22.08 17.48
N GLU A 185 -2.73 22.02 16.17
CA GLU A 185 -2.36 22.99 15.15
C GLU A 185 -2.85 24.42 15.47
N PRO A 186 -1.94 25.36 15.79
CA PRO A 186 -2.31 26.74 16.12
C PRO A 186 -2.74 27.57 14.91
N ASP A 187 -2.37 27.18 13.68
CA ASP A 187 -2.86 27.84 12.47
C ASP A 187 -4.30 27.37 12.18
N THR A 188 -5.26 28.30 12.19
CA THR A 188 -6.69 27.95 12.06
C THR A 188 -7.03 27.31 10.73
N GLN A 189 -6.44 27.75 9.61
CA GLN A 189 -6.71 27.17 8.29
C GLN A 189 -6.21 25.72 8.20
N LEU A 190 -5.00 25.45 8.72
CA LEU A 190 -4.47 24.10 8.79
C LEU A 190 -5.25 23.24 9.78
N SER A 191 -5.61 23.78 10.94
CA SER A 191 -6.39 23.07 11.96
C SER A 191 -7.76 22.66 11.41
N GLU A 192 -8.49 23.56 10.76
CA GLU A 192 -9.77 23.27 10.09
C GLU A 192 -9.60 22.22 9.00
N PHE A 193 -8.57 22.33 8.15
CA PHE A 193 -8.29 21.35 7.12
C PHE A 193 -7.97 19.96 7.72
N LEU A 194 -7.10 19.88 8.72
CA LEU A 194 -6.73 18.62 9.37
C LEU A 194 -7.92 17.94 10.03
N ASN A 195 -8.81 18.71 10.66
CA ASN A 195 -10.07 18.20 11.23
C ASN A 195 -11.04 17.70 10.15
N SER A 196 -11.02 18.30 8.95
CA SER A 196 -11.85 17.84 7.83
C SER A 196 -11.33 16.55 7.19
N VAL A 197 -10.02 16.29 7.29
CA VAL A 197 -9.36 15.13 6.69
C VAL A 197 -9.53 13.89 7.57
N GLY A 198 -10.28 12.90 7.08
CA GLY A 198 -10.49 11.63 7.77
C GLY A 198 -11.77 11.55 8.61
N ALA A 199 -12.66 12.55 8.52
CA ALA A 199 -14.03 12.40 8.98
C ALA A 199 -14.75 11.33 8.13
N PRO A 200 -15.46 10.37 8.74
CA PRO A 200 -16.21 9.37 7.98
C PRO A 200 -17.26 10.06 7.10
N ALA A 201 -17.47 9.56 5.88
CA ALA A 201 -18.54 10.06 5.03
C ALA A 201 -19.90 9.75 5.67
N GLU A 202 -20.92 10.60 5.43
CA GLU A 202 -22.27 10.36 5.94
C GLU A 202 -22.77 8.96 5.52
N GLY A 203 -23.03 8.09 6.51
CA GLY A 203 -23.50 6.73 6.29
C GLY A 203 -22.44 5.63 6.47
N GLU A 204 -21.16 5.97 6.67
CA GLU A 204 -20.13 4.98 7.02
C GLU A 204 -20.21 4.60 8.51
N SER A 205 -20.18 3.30 8.79
CA SER A 205 -20.17 2.80 10.18
C SER A 205 -18.84 3.15 10.85
N ALA A 206 -18.91 3.95 11.92
CA ALA A 206 -17.77 4.32 12.77
C ALA A 206 -17.07 3.12 13.46
N LEU A 207 -17.61 1.90 13.33
CA LEU A 207 -17.09 0.70 14.01
C LEU A 207 -15.71 0.24 13.50
N PHE A 208 -15.19 0.79 12.39
CA PHE A 208 -13.83 0.51 11.88
C PHE A 208 -12.97 1.78 11.67
N SER A 209 -13.46 2.97 12.03
CA SER A 209 -12.71 4.21 11.82
C SER A 209 -11.84 4.55 13.02
N SER A 210 -10.68 3.90 13.16
CA SER A 210 -9.47 4.57 13.68
C SER A 210 -8.24 3.67 13.49
N ALA A 211 -7.63 3.73 12.31
CA ALA A 211 -6.22 3.38 12.21
C ALA A 211 -5.31 4.58 12.47
N ASN A 212 -5.76 5.78 12.09
CA ASN A 212 -4.84 6.91 12.04
C ASN A 212 -5.41 8.27 12.42
N GLY A 213 -6.67 8.39 12.86
CA GLY A 213 -7.35 9.64 13.30
C GLY A 213 -6.46 10.88 13.14
N TYR A 214 -6.36 11.37 11.90
CA TYR A 214 -5.15 12.04 11.34
C TYR A 214 -4.62 13.18 12.20
N TYR A 215 -5.52 13.73 13.00
CA TYR A 215 -5.27 14.79 13.94
C TYR A 215 -6.35 14.72 15.02
N THR A 216 -5.98 14.32 16.23
CA THR A 216 -6.87 14.28 17.41
C THR A 216 -6.27 15.06 18.58
N PRO A 217 -6.48 16.38 18.63
CA PRO A 217 -6.08 17.19 19.78
C PRO A 217 -6.73 16.70 21.09
N GLY A 218 -5.98 16.73 22.18
CA GLY A 218 -6.45 16.42 23.54
C GLY A 218 -6.60 14.94 23.88
N GLU A 219 -6.62 14.04 22.91
CA GLU A 219 -6.71 12.59 23.13
C GLU A 219 -5.38 11.89 22.83
N HIS A 220 -4.50 11.89 23.83
CA HIS A 220 -3.12 11.44 23.68
C HIS A 220 -2.87 10.10 24.38
N GLN A 221 -2.30 9.13 23.66
CA GLN A 221 -1.83 7.87 24.27
C GLN A 221 -0.51 8.04 25.05
N MET A 222 0.30 9.03 24.67
CA MET A 222 1.58 9.37 25.30
C MET A 222 1.51 10.77 25.91
N SER A 223 2.21 11.01 27.02
CA SER A 223 2.34 12.35 27.56
C SER A 223 3.41 13.16 26.80
N ARG A 224 3.21 14.48 26.76
CA ARG A 224 4.19 15.47 26.27
C ARG A 224 5.62 15.21 26.76
N ASP A 225 5.79 14.92 28.05
CA ASP A 225 7.11 14.66 28.65
C ASP A 225 7.74 13.36 28.13
N LYS A 226 6.93 12.31 27.96
CA LYS A 226 7.39 11.04 27.40
C LYS A 226 7.75 11.21 25.91
N PHE A 227 6.98 12.01 25.16
CA PHE A 227 7.32 12.40 23.80
C PHE A 227 8.67 13.11 23.75
N GLY A 228 8.91 14.12 24.59
CA GLY A 228 10.18 14.85 24.65
C GLY A 228 11.39 13.94 24.92
N LYS A 229 11.27 13.01 25.88
CA LYS A 229 12.33 12.03 26.19
C LYS A 229 12.59 11.06 25.02
N ALA A 230 11.52 10.56 24.40
CA ALA A 230 11.64 9.67 23.24
C ALA A 230 12.28 10.40 22.05
N LEU A 231 11.85 11.64 21.78
CA LEU A 231 12.33 12.50 20.71
C LEU A 231 13.84 12.71 20.77
N ALA A 232 14.36 13.09 21.94
CA ALA A 232 15.81 13.28 22.12
C ALA A 232 16.60 12.02 21.75
N THR A 233 16.10 10.85 22.16
CA THR A 233 16.72 9.55 21.85
C THR A 233 16.66 9.21 20.35
N ARG A 234 15.54 9.49 19.67
CA ARG A 234 15.37 9.22 18.24
C ARG A 234 16.22 10.17 17.39
N ARG A 235 16.27 11.46 17.73
CA ARG A 235 17.07 12.46 17.00
C ARG A 235 18.54 12.09 16.95
N LEU A 236 19.12 11.58 18.04
CA LEU A 236 20.51 11.07 18.00
C LEU A 236 20.72 9.98 16.93
N ARG A 237 19.73 9.10 16.72
CA ARG A 237 19.80 8.03 15.70
C ARG A 237 19.55 8.59 14.30
N TRP A 238 18.63 9.53 14.16
CA TRP A 238 18.18 10.06 12.87
C TRP A 238 19.02 11.23 12.35
N ASN A 239 19.83 11.87 13.19
CA ASN A 239 20.71 12.97 12.81
C ASN A 239 21.55 12.67 11.56
N ARG A 240 22.07 11.43 11.42
CA ARG A 240 22.83 11.02 10.23
C ARG A 240 22.00 10.96 8.94
N ARG A 241 20.68 10.78 9.03
CA ARG A 241 19.78 10.84 7.87
C ARG A 241 19.49 12.28 7.44
N MET A 242 19.76 13.26 8.29
CA MET A 242 19.51 14.68 8.01
C MET A 242 20.56 15.34 7.10
N GLU A 243 21.64 14.63 6.77
CA GLU A 243 22.70 15.13 5.89
C GLU A 243 22.24 15.27 4.42
N ARG A 244 21.13 14.62 4.02
CA ARG A 244 20.54 14.78 2.68
C ARG A 244 19.57 15.96 2.66
N THR A 245 19.74 16.88 1.71
CA THR A 245 18.84 18.04 1.53
C THR A 245 17.53 17.63 0.88
N LEU A 246 16.45 18.37 1.17
CA LEU A 246 15.11 18.12 0.62
C LEU A 246 15.09 18.31 -0.90
N ASN A 247 15.83 19.31 -1.34
CA ASN A 247 16.03 19.66 -2.72
C ASN A 247 16.55 18.50 -3.58
N ALA A 248 17.48 17.72 -3.02
CA ALA A 248 18.01 16.55 -3.72
C ALA A 248 16.93 15.46 -3.92
N GLU A 249 16.04 15.25 -2.95
CA GLU A 249 14.97 14.24 -3.05
C GLU A 249 13.83 14.69 -3.96
N ALA A 250 13.37 15.94 -3.85
CA ALA A 250 12.39 16.50 -4.76
C ALA A 250 12.89 16.43 -6.21
N HIS A 251 14.16 16.77 -6.43
CA HIS A 251 14.80 16.64 -7.73
C HIS A 251 14.85 15.18 -8.22
N MET A 252 15.24 14.22 -7.36
CA MET A 252 15.24 12.79 -7.72
C MET A 252 13.84 12.29 -8.07
N ALA A 253 12.84 12.62 -7.25
CA ALA A 253 11.45 12.23 -7.47
C ALA A 253 10.93 12.82 -8.78
N ALA A 254 11.16 14.11 -9.03
CA ALA A 254 10.79 14.75 -10.29
C ALA A 254 11.47 14.10 -11.50
N THR A 255 12.76 13.78 -11.38
CA THR A 255 13.55 13.18 -12.46
C THR A 255 13.08 11.78 -12.83
N CYS A 256 12.67 10.95 -11.85
CA CYS A 256 12.13 9.63 -12.12
C CYS A 256 10.60 9.63 -12.35
N GLY A 257 9.96 10.79 -12.29
CA GLY A 257 8.51 10.93 -12.43
C GLY A 257 7.71 10.35 -11.25
N ALA A 258 8.33 10.26 -10.07
CA ALA A 258 7.65 9.84 -8.86
C ALA A 258 6.82 10.97 -8.25
N TRP A 259 5.69 10.60 -7.66
CA TRP A 259 4.79 11.46 -6.92
C TRP A 259 4.39 10.77 -5.60
N LEU A 260 3.86 11.52 -4.65
CA LEU A 260 3.56 11.08 -3.30
C LEU A 260 2.07 11.25 -3.03
N VAL A 261 1.39 10.13 -2.74
CA VAL A 261 0.04 10.15 -2.19
C VAL A 261 0.11 9.99 -0.67
N THR A 262 -0.73 10.72 0.04
CA THR A 262 -0.82 10.72 1.50
C THR A 262 -2.23 10.35 1.94
N PRO A 263 -2.43 9.93 3.20
CA PRO A 263 -3.76 9.69 3.73
C PRO A 263 -4.69 10.90 3.70
N ALA A 264 -4.14 12.11 3.56
CA ALA A 264 -4.97 13.29 3.39
C ALA A 264 -5.68 13.31 2.03
N ASP A 265 -5.12 12.64 1.02
CA ASP A 265 -5.59 12.70 -0.36
C ASP A 265 -6.90 11.94 -0.60
N PRO A 266 -7.85 12.51 -1.38
CA PRO A 266 -9.11 11.83 -1.69
C PRO A 266 -8.94 10.48 -2.38
N LEU A 267 -7.82 10.30 -3.08
CA LEU A 267 -7.48 9.07 -3.81
C LEU A 267 -6.55 8.14 -3.00
N TRP A 268 -6.42 8.37 -1.69
CA TRP A 268 -5.69 7.46 -0.81
C TRP A 268 -6.38 6.08 -0.80
N PRO A 269 -5.64 4.96 -0.99
CA PRO A 269 -6.25 3.63 -0.94
C PRO A 269 -6.77 3.30 0.47
N PRO A 270 -8.10 3.26 0.69
CA PRO A 270 -8.66 3.07 2.03
C PRO A 270 -8.33 1.69 2.60
N GLN A 271 -8.05 0.69 1.76
CA GLN A 271 -7.67 -0.67 2.17
C GLN A 271 -6.40 -0.70 3.03
N LEU A 272 -5.51 0.29 2.88
CA LEU A 272 -4.29 0.42 3.68
C LEU A 272 -4.60 0.83 5.13
N ASN A 273 -5.79 1.37 5.41
CA ASN A 273 -6.19 1.72 6.76
C ASN A 273 -6.35 0.49 7.66
N ASP A 274 -6.64 -0.69 7.10
CA ASP A 274 -6.77 -1.94 7.87
C ASP A 274 -5.47 -2.35 8.58
N LEU A 275 -4.34 -1.73 8.23
CA LEU A 275 -3.05 -1.89 8.91
C LEU A 275 -2.98 -1.21 10.29
N GLY A 276 -3.95 -0.38 10.67
CA GLY A 276 -3.92 0.28 11.97
C GLY A 276 -2.68 1.17 12.14
N PRO A 277 -2.02 1.14 13.32
CA PRO A 277 -0.77 1.86 13.58
C PRO A 277 0.38 1.54 12.60
N ALA A 278 0.32 0.41 11.88
CA ALA A 278 1.33 0.02 10.88
C ALA A 278 1.05 0.58 9.48
N ARG A 279 0.01 1.41 9.31
CA ARG A 279 -0.34 2.06 8.04
C ARG A 279 0.80 3.01 7.57
N PRO A 280 1.15 3.01 6.28
CA PRO A 280 2.11 3.97 5.73
C PRO A 280 1.72 5.44 5.95
N TYR A 281 2.72 6.28 6.25
CA TYR A 281 2.55 7.74 6.35
C TYR A 281 2.20 8.38 5.00
N GLY A 282 2.66 7.74 3.92
CA GLY A 282 2.46 8.10 2.53
C GLY A 282 3.08 7.04 1.64
N LEU A 283 2.72 7.05 0.36
CA LEU A 283 3.27 6.16 -0.65
C LEU A 283 3.84 6.97 -1.80
N TRP A 284 5.13 6.80 -2.04
CA TRP A 284 5.73 7.18 -3.31
C TRP A 284 5.17 6.26 -4.39
N CYS A 285 4.82 6.83 -5.52
CA CYS A 285 4.26 6.12 -6.66
C CYS A 285 4.95 6.57 -7.95
N ARG A 286 5.01 5.67 -8.93
CA ARG A 286 5.39 5.92 -10.32
C ARG A 286 4.37 5.26 -11.24
N GLY A 287 4.03 5.96 -12.32
CA GLY A 287 2.94 5.62 -13.24
C GLY A 287 1.90 6.74 -13.27
N ASP A 288 0.79 6.51 -13.95
CA ASP A 288 -0.29 7.49 -14.09
C ASP A 288 -1.09 7.62 -12.79
N SER A 289 -1.18 8.84 -12.23
CA SER A 289 -1.90 9.08 -10.99
C SER A 289 -3.41 8.84 -11.09
N ARG A 290 -3.98 8.83 -12.30
CA ARG A 290 -5.39 8.50 -12.53
C ARG A 290 -5.72 7.07 -12.09
N HIS A 291 -4.75 6.16 -12.12
CA HIS A 291 -4.94 4.79 -11.66
C HIS A 291 -5.28 4.67 -10.17
N LEU A 292 -5.05 5.70 -9.35
CA LEU A 292 -5.52 5.67 -7.96
C LEU A 292 -7.05 5.55 -7.84
N LEU A 293 -7.81 6.00 -8.85
CA LEU A 293 -9.25 5.77 -8.92
C LEU A 293 -9.55 4.28 -8.99
N ASP A 294 -8.83 3.57 -9.86
CA ASP A 294 -8.97 2.12 -10.05
C ASP A 294 -8.53 1.34 -8.80
N VAL A 295 -7.48 1.79 -8.11
CA VAL A 295 -7.00 1.16 -6.86
C VAL A 295 -8.09 1.12 -5.79
N ALA A 296 -8.94 2.14 -5.72
CA ALA A 296 -10.00 2.23 -4.72
C ALA A 296 -11.22 1.38 -5.08
N SER A 297 -11.54 1.21 -6.37
CA SER A 297 -12.79 0.59 -6.84
C SER A 297 -12.64 -0.81 -7.42
N ALA A 298 -11.50 -1.14 -8.04
CA ALA A 298 -11.30 -2.43 -8.70
C ALA A 298 -10.98 -3.53 -7.68
N PRO A 299 -11.47 -4.77 -7.89
CA PRO A 299 -11.06 -5.87 -7.05
C PRO A 299 -9.57 -6.19 -7.30
N SER A 300 -8.91 -6.72 -6.29
CA SER A 300 -7.47 -6.89 -6.31
C SER A 300 -7.03 -8.20 -5.69
N VAL A 301 -5.97 -8.78 -6.26
CA VAL A 301 -5.40 -10.06 -5.84
C VAL A 301 -3.90 -9.89 -5.62
N ALA A 302 -3.41 -10.21 -4.43
CA ALA A 302 -1.99 -10.36 -4.20
C ALA A 302 -1.55 -11.74 -4.67
N LEU A 303 -0.66 -11.83 -5.66
CA LEU A 303 0.00 -13.09 -6.04
C LEU A 303 1.44 -13.09 -5.57
N VAL A 304 1.78 -13.99 -4.64
CA VAL A 304 3.11 -14.09 -4.03
C VAL A 304 3.63 -15.52 -4.02
N GLY A 305 4.95 -15.69 -4.00
CA GLY A 305 5.52 -17.02 -3.86
C GLY A 305 7.04 -17.12 -3.93
N SER A 306 7.51 -18.27 -4.39
CA SER A 306 8.93 -18.62 -4.44
C SER A 306 9.70 -17.70 -5.38
N ARG A 307 10.92 -17.34 -4.96
CA ARG A 307 11.89 -16.64 -5.83
C ARG A 307 12.58 -17.57 -6.84
N ASP A 308 12.43 -18.87 -6.63
CA ASP A 308 12.95 -19.97 -7.43
C ASP A 308 11.80 -20.97 -7.62
N PRO A 309 10.80 -20.62 -8.43
CA PRO A 309 9.61 -21.45 -8.62
C PRO A 309 9.92 -22.64 -9.53
N SER A 310 9.10 -23.70 -9.40
CA SER A 310 9.09 -24.78 -10.37
C SER A 310 8.47 -24.33 -11.70
N ILE A 311 8.56 -25.19 -12.73
CA ILE A 311 7.83 -24.99 -14.00
C ILE A 311 6.33 -24.88 -13.69
N TYR A 312 5.80 -25.82 -12.91
CA TYR A 312 4.40 -25.81 -12.45
C TYR A 312 4.04 -24.50 -11.76
N GLY A 313 4.84 -24.03 -10.80
CA GLY A 313 4.57 -22.77 -10.10
C GLY A 313 4.53 -21.56 -11.03
N THR A 314 5.40 -21.53 -12.04
CA THR A 314 5.44 -20.46 -13.05
C THR A 314 4.22 -20.51 -13.96
N GLU A 315 3.83 -21.70 -14.44
CA GLU A 315 2.65 -21.90 -15.29
C GLU A 315 1.35 -21.58 -14.54
N ALA A 316 1.19 -22.09 -13.33
CA ALA A 316 0.05 -21.79 -12.47
C ALA A 316 -0.08 -20.28 -12.19
N THR A 317 1.02 -19.61 -11.86
CA THR A 317 1.03 -18.15 -11.67
C THR A 317 0.62 -17.41 -12.93
N THR A 318 1.20 -17.80 -14.07
CA THR A 318 0.93 -17.14 -15.36
C THR A 318 -0.54 -17.30 -15.73
N HIS A 319 -1.10 -18.49 -15.56
CA HIS A 319 -2.50 -18.79 -15.84
C HIS A 319 -3.44 -17.99 -14.92
N LEU A 320 -3.24 -18.08 -13.60
CA LEU A 320 -4.08 -17.39 -12.61
C LEU A 320 -4.02 -15.87 -12.77
N ALA A 321 -2.83 -15.28 -12.90
CA ALA A 321 -2.68 -13.84 -13.03
C ALA A 321 -3.26 -13.31 -14.35
N ALA A 322 -3.10 -14.04 -15.46
CA ALA A 322 -3.70 -13.66 -16.74
C ALA A 322 -5.23 -13.71 -16.66
N GLU A 323 -5.80 -14.79 -16.14
CA GLU A 323 -7.26 -14.95 -16.06
C GLU A 323 -7.88 -13.91 -15.11
N LEU A 324 -7.30 -13.69 -13.93
CA LEU A 324 -7.79 -12.69 -12.98
C LEU A 324 -7.69 -11.28 -13.57
N ALA A 325 -6.58 -10.92 -14.20
CA ALA A 325 -6.43 -9.61 -14.85
C ALA A 325 -7.42 -9.43 -16.01
N ARG A 326 -7.68 -10.48 -16.79
CA ARG A 326 -8.69 -10.48 -17.86
C ARG A 326 -10.11 -10.25 -17.32
N ARG A 327 -10.39 -10.72 -16.10
CA ARG A 327 -11.66 -10.52 -15.38
C ARG A 327 -11.73 -9.18 -14.63
N GLY A 328 -10.73 -8.30 -14.78
CA GLY A 328 -10.72 -6.98 -14.17
C GLY A 328 -10.09 -6.90 -12.78
N TYR A 329 -9.49 -7.98 -12.27
CA TYR A 329 -8.74 -7.91 -11.02
C TYR A 329 -7.38 -7.24 -11.22
N THR A 330 -7.03 -6.31 -10.34
CA THR A 330 -5.68 -5.76 -10.28
C THR A 330 -4.74 -6.75 -9.61
N VAL A 331 -3.71 -7.20 -10.32
CA VAL A 331 -2.69 -8.10 -9.76
C VAL A 331 -1.65 -7.31 -8.97
N ILE A 332 -1.54 -7.58 -7.67
CA ILE A 332 -0.60 -6.92 -6.77
C ILE A 332 0.53 -7.88 -6.43
N SER A 333 1.78 -7.43 -6.54
CA SER A 333 2.92 -8.23 -6.08
C SER A 333 4.14 -7.36 -5.80
N GLY A 334 5.27 -8.01 -5.54
CA GLY A 334 6.47 -7.39 -5.04
C GLY A 334 7.60 -7.17 -6.05
N GLY A 335 7.41 -7.48 -7.33
CA GLY A 335 8.44 -7.37 -8.36
C GLY A 335 9.68 -8.27 -8.18
N ALA A 336 9.70 -9.18 -7.20
CA ALA A 336 10.83 -10.06 -6.95
C ALA A 336 11.03 -11.07 -8.10
N MET A 337 12.18 -11.76 -8.11
CA MET A 337 12.36 -12.92 -9.00
C MET A 337 11.29 -13.99 -8.72
N GLY A 338 11.02 -14.84 -9.71
CA GLY A 338 10.11 -15.97 -9.56
C GLY A 338 8.64 -15.60 -9.72
N ILE A 339 7.81 -16.01 -8.76
CA ILE A 339 6.35 -15.89 -8.81
C ILE A 339 5.91 -14.42 -8.99
N ASP A 340 6.48 -13.49 -8.22
CA ASP A 340 6.09 -12.08 -8.26
C ASP A 340 6.18 -11.49 -9.68
N ILE A 341 7.34 -11.63 -10.35
CA ILE A 341 7.50 -11.07 -11.70
C ILE A 341 6.72 -11.85 -12.77
N ALA A 342 6.50 -13.16 -12.59
CA ALA A 342 5.66 -13.94 -13.48
C ALA A 342 4.20 -13.44 -13.44
N ALA A 343 3.68 -13.13 -12.25
CA ALA A 343 2.34 -12.58 -12.07
C ALA A 343 2.19 -11.22 -12.78
N HIS A 344 3.14 -10.30 -12.56
CA HIS A 344 3.13 -9.00 -13.24
C HIS A 344 3.19 -9.12 -14.76
N ARG A 345 4.08 -9.97 -15.29
CA ARG A 345 4.19 -10.18 -16.75
C ARG A 345 2.89 -10.73 -17.34
N ALA A 346 2.27 -11.70 -16.69
CA ALA A 346 1.02 -12.29 -17.14
C ALA A 346 -0.15 -11.29 -17.10
N ALA A 347 -0.23 -10.46 -16.06
CA ALA A 347 -1.25 -9.42 -15.96
C ALA A 347 -1.08 -8.37 -17.07
N LEU A 348 0.17 -7.94 -17.35
CA LEU A 348 0.47 -6.95 -18.39
C LEU A 348 0.15 -7.43 -19.81
N THR A 349 0.07 -8.73 -20.09
CA THR A 349 -0.32 -9.20 -21.43
C THR A 349 -1.82 -9.06 -21.70
N GLN A 350 -2.62 -8.90 -20.66
CA GLN A 350 -4.07 -8.78 -20.81
C GLN A 350 -4.47 -7.38 -21.27
N GLN A 351 -5.56 -7.35 -22.02
CA GLN A 351 -6.24 -6.14 -22.50
C GLN A 351 -7.59 -6.03 -21.78
N GLY A 352 -8.08 -4.82 -21.53
CA GLY A 352 -9.40 -4.58 -20.93
C GLY A 352 -9.40 -4.18 -19.46
N SER A 353 -8.24 -4.17 -18.78
CA SER A 353 -8.08 -3.51 -17.48
C SER A 353 -7.21 -2.27 -17.64
N ASP A 354 -7.71 -1.13 -17.15
CA ASP A 354 -6.95 0.12 -17.12
C ASP A 354 -5.76 0.01 -16.16
N LEU A 355 -5.92 -0.70 -15.04
CA LEU A 355 -4.87 -0.99 -14.07
C LEU A 355 -4.65 -2.51 -13.92
N PRO A 356 -3.90 -3.16 -14.82
CA PRO A 356 -3.67 -4.60 -14.78
C PRO A 356 -2.84 -5.04 -13.57
N THR A 357 -1.92 -4.19 -13.08
CA THR A 357 -1.01 -4.60 -12.02
C THR A 357 -0.38 -3.46 -11.21
N ILE A 358 -0.06 -3.75 -9.95
CA ILE A 358 0.63 -2.85 -9.02
C ILE A 358 1.82 -3.58 -8.39
N ALA A 359 3.02 -2.99 -8.45
CA ALA A 359 4.21 -3.52 -7.78
C ALA A 359 4.60 -2.68 -6.57
N PHE A 360 4.75 -3.30 -5.40
CA PHE A 360 5.33 -2.64 -4.23
C PHE A 360 6.84 -2.87 -4.15
N MET A 361 7.64 -1.82 -4.01
CA MET A 361 9.09 -1.89 -3.91
C MET A 361 9.56 -1.84 -2.46
N ALA A 362 10.68 -2.52 -2.16
CA ALA A 362 11.31 -2.49 -0.84
C ALA A 362 12.35 -1.36 -0.68
N GLY A 363 12.50 -0.50 -1.68
CA GLY A 363 13.44 0.61 -1.72
C GLY A 363 12.82 1.81 -2.45
N GLY A 364 13.61 2.86 -2.64
CA GLY A 364 13.19 4.06 -3.37
C GLY A 364 12.87 3.77 -4.84
N LEU A 365 12.00 4.59 -5.42
CA LEU A 365 11.52 4.42 -6.80
C LEU A 365 12.47 4.95 -7.88
N ASP A 366 13.56 5.61 -7.47
CA ASP A 366 14.68 6.05 -8.31
C ASP A 366 15.52 4.88 -8.83
N ARG A 367 15.53 3.74 -8.10
CA ARG A 367 16.26 2.54 -8.52
C ARG A 367 15.46 1.27 -8.30
N LEU A 368 14.77 0.86 -9.35
CA LEU A 368 13.97 -0.37 -9.35
C LEU A 368 14.86 -1.61 -9.16
N TYR A 369 14.45 -2.50 -8.25
CA TYR A 369 15.14 -3.73 -7.89
C TYR A 369 14.17 -4.92 -7.93
N PRO A 370 14.57 -6.10 -8.43
CA PRO A 370 15.91 -6.46 -8.91
C PRO A 370 16.18 -5.93 -10.32
N ALA A 371 17.44 -5.62 -10.63
CA ALA A 371 17.84 -5.10 -11.95
C ALA A 371 17.57 -6.10 -13.10
N GLN A 372 17.52 -7.40 -12.79
CA GLN A 372 17.14 -8.45 -13.74
C GLN A 372 15.70 -8.31 -14.24
N ASN A 373 14.84 -7.62 -13.49
CA ASN A 373 13.44 -7.39 -13.84
C ASN A 373 13.20 -5.97 -14.36
N SER A 374 14.24 -5.17 -14.63
CA SER A 374 14.10 -3.76 -15.00
C SER A 374 13.13 -3.51 -16.15
N ASP A 375 13.16 -4.32 -17.23
CA ASP A 375 12.25 -4.15 -18.36
C ASP A 375 10.79 -4.33 -17.96
N ALA A 376 10.49 -5.41 -17.22
CA ALA A 376 9.14 -5.69 -16.75
C ALA A 376 8.68 -4.63 -15.73
N LEU A 377 9.55 -4.16 -14.84
CA LEU A 377 9.22 -3.10 -13.90
C LEU A 377 8.96 -1.77 -14.62
N ASN A 378 9.72 -1.42 -15.66
CA ASN A 378 9.43 -0.24 -16.47
C ASN A 378 8.10 -0.36 -17.22
N MET A 379 7.75 -1.56 -17.71
CA MET A 379 6.41 -1.79 -18.29
C MET A 379 5.27 -1.59 -17.28
N ILE A 380 5.50 -1.90 -16.00
CA ILE A 380 4.53 -1.59 -14.93
C ILE A 380 4.43 -0.08 -14.72
N VAL A 381 5.53 0.68 -14.82
CA VAL A 381 5.46 2.15 -14.76
C VAL A 381 4.60 2.71 -15.90
N ASP A 382 4.70 2.12 -17.10
CA ASP A 382 3.99 2.62 -18.29
C ASP A 382 2.49 2.26 -18.30
N ARG A 383 2.12 1.09 -17.76
CA ARG A 383 0.76 0.53 -17.86
C ARG A 383 0.09 0.21 -16.54
N GLY A 384 0.72 0.52 -15.42
CA GLY A 384 0.18 0.26 -14.09
C GLY A 384 0.79 1.19 -13.06
N LEU A 385 1.02 0.69 -11.85
CA LEU A 385 1.61 1.47 -10.77
C LEU A 385 2.77 0.74 -10.08
N ILE A 386 3.83 1.48 -9.78
CA ILE A 386 4.85 1.05 -8.83
C ILE A 386 4.75 1.92 -7.59
N MET A 387 4.70 1.32 -6.41
CA MET A 387 4.54 1.99 -5.13
C MET A 387 5.67 1.66 -4.15
N SER A 388 5.99 2.58 -3.23
CA SER A 388 6.94 2.35 -2.15
C SER A 388 6.63 3.25 -0.95
N GLU A 389 6.78 2.70 0.25
CA GLU A 389 6.75 3.45 1.51
C GLU A 389 8.14 4.02 1.87
N VAL A 390 9.16 3.69 1.07
CA VAL A 390 10.53 4.13 1.29
C VAL A 390 10.82 5.34 0.41
N SER A 391 11.37 6.42 0.99
CA SER A 391 11.73 7.62 0.24
C SER A 391 12.74 7.34 -0.88
N VAL A 392 12.70 8.15 -1.93
CA VAL A 392 13.66 8.11 -3.05
C VAL A 392 15.11 8.23 -2.56
N GLY A 393 16.05 7.60 -3.28
CA GLY A 393 17.47 7.56 -2.95
C GLY A 393 17.84 6.52 -1.89
N ASN A 394 16.89 5.71 -1.42
CA ASN A 394 17.13 4.65 -0.45
C ASN A 394 17.21 3.26 -1.11
N THR A 395 18.24 2.50 -0.73
CA THR A 395 18.39 1.13 -1.22
C THR A 395 17.50 0.13 -0.48
N PRO A 396 17.08 -0.95 -1.13
CA PRO A 396 16.35 -2.03 -0.45
C PRO A 396 17.25 -2.76 0.55
N THR A 397 16.69 -3.11 1.71
CA THR A 397 17.35 -3.93 2.73
C THR A 397 16.53 -5.19 3.01
N ARG A 398 17.15 -6.23 3.59
CA ARG A 398 16.45 -7.49 3.92
C ARG A 398 15.18 -7.26 4.74
N TRP A 399 15.24 -6.36 5.71
CA TRP A 399 14.11 -6.03 6.59
C TRP A 399 12.97 -5.34 5.84
N ARG A 400 13.30 -4.37 4.96
CA ARG A 400 12.30 -3.66 4.15
C ARG A 400 11.51 -4.56 3.19
N PHE A 401 12.08 -5.69 2.76
CA PHE A 401 11.30 -6.69 2.02
C PHE A 401 10.17 -7.31 2.86
N LEU A 402 10.36 -7.46 4.17
CA LEU A 402 9.34 -8.01 5.07
C LEU A 402 8.30 -6.94 5.39
N GLU A 403 8.72 -5.72 5.72
CA GLU A 403 7.80 -4.59 5.94
C GLU A 403 6.93 -4.31 4.73
N ARG A 404 7.50 -4.30 3.52
CA ARG A 404 6.75 -4.08 2.28
C ARG A 404 5.60 -5.08 2.11
N ASN A 405 5.75 -6.33 2.56
CA ASN A 405 4.75 -7.36 2.32
C ASN A 405 3.40 -7.09 3.00
N ARG A 406 3.37 -6.33 4.12
CA ARG A 406 2.09 -5.92 4.71
C ARG A 406 1.31 -4.96 3.79
N LEU A 407 1.98 -4.17 2.97
CA LEU A 407 1.33 -3.31 1.97
C LEU A 407 0.69 -4.13 0.85
N ILE A 408 1.39 -5.16 0.37
CA ILE A 408 0.86 -6.09 -0.64
C ILE A 408 -0.41 -6.76 -0.12
N ALA A 409 -0.36 -7.30 1.11
CA ALA A 409 -1.51 -7.93 1.72
C ALA A 409 -2.67 -6.94 1.96
N ALA A 410 -2.38 -5.74 2.47
CA ALA A 410 -3.40 -4.75 2.79
C ALA A 410 -4.12 -4.20 1.57
N LEU A 411 -3.39 -3.91 0.48
CA LEU A 411 -3.99 -3.38 -0.74
C LEU A 411 -4.82 -4.44 -1.48
N ALA A 412 -4.50 -5.72 -1.29
CA ALA A 412 -5.22 -6.82 -1.92
C ALA A 412 -6.49 -7.21 -1.14
N ARG A 413 -7.55 -7.53 -1.87
CA ARG A 413 -8.74 -8.18 -1.29
C ARG A 413 -8.49 -9.65 -0.99
N HIS A 414 -7.84 -10.34 -1.94
CA HIS A 414 -7.44 -11.75 -1.82
C HIS A 414 -5.92 -11.88 -1.84
N THR A 415 -5.37 -12.75 -1.01
CA THR A 415 -3.94 -13.10 -1.07
C THR A 415 -3.77 -14.54 -1.51
N ILE A 416 -3.02 -14.75 -2.58
CA ILE A 416 -2.74 -16.05 -3.21
C ILE A 416 -1.27 -16.40 -3.02
N VAL A 417 -1.02 -17.55 -2.40
CA VAL A 417 0.32 -18.13 -2.28
C VAL A 417 0.46 -19.28 -3.27
N VAL A 418 1.25 -19.11 -4.32
CA VAL A 418 1.37 -20.11 -5.40
C VAL A 418 2.38 -21.21 -5.04
N GLU A 419 3.60 -20.83 -4.69
CA GLU A 419 4.61 -21.75 -4.17
C GLU A 419 5.34 -21.08 -3.00
N ALA A 420 5.52 -21.80 -1.90
CA ALA A 420 6.22 -21.32 -0.73
C ALA A 420 6.99 -22.45 -0.05
N ARG A 421 8.30 -22.30 0.10
CA ARG A 421 9.07 -23.14 1.05
C ARG A 421 8.65 -22.83 2.49
N TRP A 422 8.95 -23.76 3.40
CA TRP A 422 8.82 -23.49 4.84
C TRP A 422 9.68 -22.28 5.24
N ARG A 423 9.08 -21.34 5.99
CA ARG A 423 9.71 -20.06 6.40
C ARG A 423 10.11 -19.15 5.23
N SER A 424 9.45 -19.25 4.08
CA SER A 424 9.65 -18.33 2.96
C SER A 424 9.03 -16.95 3.22
N GLY A 425 9.46 -15.95 2.44
CA GLY A 425 8.92 -14.59 2.50
C GLY A 425 7.44 -14.51 2.11
N ALA A 426 6.95 -15.36 1.21
CA ALA A 426 5.53 -15.41 0.84
C ALA A 426 4.62 -15.76 2.03
N LEU A 427 5.09 -16.60 2.96
CA LEU A 427 4.38 -16.91 4.20
C LEU A 427 4.35 -15.74 5.21
N ASN A 428 5.16 -14.70 4.99
CA ASN A 428 5.01 -13.45 5.74
C ASN A 428 3.87 -12.60 5.20
N THR A 429 3.71 -12.49 3.87
CA THR A 429 2.51 -11.86 3.27
C THR A 429 1.24 -12.58 3.70
N ALA A 430 1.23 -13.92 3.67
CA ALA A 430 0.10 -14.72 4.12
C ALA A 430 -0.31 -14.43 5.58
N ARG A 431 0.67 -14.25 6.48
CA ARG A 431 0.40 -13.88 7.87
C ARG A 431 -0.23 -12.50 7.98
N HIS A 432 0.30 -11.50 7.28
CA HIS A 432 -0.29 -10.16 7.27
C HIS A 432 -1.71 -10.15 6.71
N ALA A 433 -1.97 -10.92 5.65
CA ALA A 433 -3.32 -11.09 5.12
C ALA A 433 -4.28 -11.62 6.18
N MET A 434 -3.89 -12.67 6.92
CA MET A 434 -4.71 -13.21 8.01
C MET A 434 -4.89 -12.22 9.18
N GLU A 435 -3.84 -11.50 9.56
CA GLU A 435 -3.86 -10.51 10.66
C GLU A 435 -4.89 -9.40 10.44
N ILE A 436 -5.06 -8.96 9.18
CA ILE A 436 -6.02 -7.91 8.79
C ILE A 436 -7.31 -8.47 8.16
N GLY A 437 -7.52 -9.79 8.22
CA GLY A 437 -8.76 -10.43 7.77
C GLY A 437 -8.95 -10.52 6.25
N ARG A 438 -7.88 -10.50 5.44
CA ARG A 438 -7.96 -10.81 4.01
C ARG A 438 -8.08 -12.30 3.76
N THR A 439 -8.88 -12.67 2.77
CA THR A 439 -9.04 -14.06 2.35
C THR A 439 -7.72 -14.59 1.79
N LEU A 440 -7.26 -15.70 2.37
CA LEU A 440 -6.01 -16.36 1.99
C LEU A 440 -6.31 -17.61 1.14
N TRP A 441 -5.60 -17.72 0.04
CA TRP A 441 -5.68 -18.80 -0.93
C TRP A 441 -4.30 -19.44 -1.09
N ALA A 442 -4.26 -20.75 -1.27
CA ALA A 442 -3.02 -21.47 -1.54
C ALA A 442 -3.20 -22.45 -2.69
N VAL A 443 -2.25 -22.42 -3.63
CA VAL A 443 -2.21 -23.38 -4.74
C VAL A 443 -1.63 -24.70 -4.22
N PRO A 444 -2.35 -25.82 -4.39
CA PRO A 444 -1.87 -27.12 -3.95
C PRO A 444 -0.65 -27.54 -4.78
N GLY A 445 0.31 -28.22 -4.16
CA GLY A 445 1.49 -28.69 -4.87
C GLY A 445 1.94 -30.08 -4.43
N GLN A 446 2.92 -30.63 -5.14
CA GLN A 446 3.41 -31.98 -4.89
C GLN A 446 3.93 -32.13 -3.45
N ILE A 447 3.51 -33.18 -2.73
CA ILE A 447 3.86 -33.40 -1.32
C ILE A 447 5.36 -33.58 -1.06
N ASN A 448 6.12 -33.98 -2.09
CA ASN A 448 7.57 -34.17 -2.05
C ASN A 448 8.34 -32.94 -2.57
N SER A 449 7.66 -31.90 -3.05
CA SER A 449 8.29 -30.65 -3.49
C SER A 449 8.58 -29.74 -2.30
N PRO A 450 9.84 -29.33 -2.08
CA PRO A 450 10.18 -28.35 -1.05
C PRO A 450 9.45 -27.01 -1.23
N ASN A 451 9.17 -26.63 -2.49
CA ASN A 451 8.47 -25.39 -2.83
C ASN A 451 6.97 -25.42 -2.48
N SER A 452 6.39 -26.60 -2.23
CA SER A 452 4.97 -26.74 -1.91
C SER A 452 4.71 -26.96 -0.42
N VAL A 453 5.77 -27.11 0.40
CA VAL A 453 5.63 -27.38 1.85
C VAL A 453 4.84 -26.29 2.57
N GLY A 454 5.04 -25.03 2.21
CA GLY A 454 4.35 -23.88 2.81
C GLY A 454 2.88 -23.83 2.42
N THR A 455 2.56 -23.93 1.13
CA THR A 455 1.16 -23.92 0.65
C THR A 455 0.38 -25.10 1.18
N ASN A 456 0.94 -26.32 1.08
CA ASN A 456 0.28 -27.52 1.60
C ASN A 456 0.06 -27.47 3.13
N ARG A 457 0.92 -26.77 3.89
CA ARG A 457 0.68 -26.55 5.33
C ARG A 457 -0.44 -25.55 5.58
N LEU A 458 -0.50 -24.45 4.85
CA LEU A 458 -1.62 -23.50 4.95
C LEU A 458 -2.96 -24.21 4.70
N LEU A 459 -3.02 -25.09 3.70
CA LEU A 459 -4.20 -25.90 3.38
C LEU A 459 -4.52 -26.92 4.48
N ARG A 460 -3.53 -27.70 4.92
CA ARG A 460 -3.70 -28.71 5.96
C ARG A 460 -4.17 -28.11 7.29
N ASP A 461 -3.66 -26.93 7.63
CA ASP A 461 -3.95 -26.26 8.89
C ASP A 461 -5.24 -25.42 8.81
N GLY A 462 -5.94 -25.41 7.66
CA GLY A 462 -7.20 -24.68 7.46
C GLY A 462 -7.05 -23.16 7.44
N LEU A 463 -5.82 -22.65 7.22
CA LEU A 463 -5.52 -21.22 7.22
C LEU A 463 -5.76 -20.57 5.87
N ALA A 464 -5.75 -21.35 4.78
CA ALA A 464 -6.01 -20.91 3.43
C ALA A 464 -7.05 -21.81 2.75
N GLN A 465 -7.85 -21.22 1.87
CA GLN A 465 -8.69 -21.96 0.94
C GLN A 465 -7.83 -22.57 -0.19
N THR A 466 -8.26 -23.71 -0.70
CA THR A 466 -7.62 -24.32 -1.87
C THR A 466 -7.95 -23.51 -3.10
N LEU A 467 -6.93 -23.14 -3.87
CA LEU A 467 -7.10 -22.46 -5.16
C LEU A 467 -6.65 -23.39 -6.29
N THR A 468 -7.57 -23.71 -7.18
CA THR A 468 -7.34 -24.54 -8.36
C THR A 468 -7.45 -23.77 -9.66
N GLU A 469 -8.30 -22.75 -9.69
CA GLU A 469 -8.51 -21.88 -10.84
C GLU A 469 -8.96 -20.49 -10.40
N ALA A 470 -8.97 -19.53 -11.33
CA ALA A 470 -9.44 -18.18 -11.00
C ALA A 470 -10.93 -18.17 -10.59
N ALA A 471 -11.75 -19.08 -11.15
CA ALA A 471 -13.18 -19.16 -10.88
C ALA A 471 -13.49 -19.33 -9.39
N ASP A 472 -12.66 -20.06 -8.64
CA ASP A 472 -12.79 -20.21 -7.18
C ASP A 472 -12.90 -18.86 -6.45
N ILE A 473 -12.14 -17.85 -6.90
CA ILE A 473 -12.15 -16.50 -6.32
C ILE A 473 -13.40 -15.72 -6.76
N LEU A 474 -13.80 -15.87 -8.03
CA LEU A 474 -14.99 -15.23 -8.56
C LEU A 474 -16.25 -15.75 -7.87
N GLU A 475 -16.36 -17.06 -7.68
CA GLU A 475 -17.45 -17.71 -6.95
C GLU A 475 -17.50 -17.23 -5.49
N TYR A 476 -16.33 -17.12 -4.85
CA TYR A 476 -16.24 -16.60 -3.49
C TYR A 476 -16.72 -15.14 -3.41
N ASP A 477 -16.33 -14.28 -4.34
CA ASP A 477 -16.75 -12.89 -4.37
C ASP A 477 -18.23 -12.73 -4.70
N ALA A 478 -18.76 -13.54 -5.62
CA ALA A 478 -20.19 -13.58 -5.94
C ALA A 478 -21.03 -14.01 -4.72
N ALA A 479 -20.61 -15.05 -4.01
CA ALA A 479 -21.27 -15.50 -2.78
C ALA A 479 -21.23 -14.44 -1.66
N ALA A 480 -20.19 -13.59 -1.64
CA ALA A 480 -20.06 -12.46 -0.72
C ALA A 480 -20.86 -11.21 -1.17
N GLY A 481 -21.62 -11.28 -2.27
CA GLY A 481 -22.44 -10.17 -2.79
C GLY A 481 -21.64 -9.12 -3.57
N PHE A 482 -20.43 -9.46 -4.01
CA PHE A 482 -19.60 -8.58 -4.83
C PHE A 482 -19.62 -9.08 -6.27
N GLU A 483 -20.60 -8.62 -7.04
CA GLU A 483 -20.62 -8.82 -8.48
C GLU A 483 -19.79 -7.71 -9.14
N LEU A 484 -18.70 -8.10 -9.79
CA LEU A 484 -18.01 -7.24 -10.75
C LEU A 484 -19.02 -6.83 -11.83
N GLY A 485 -19.11 -5.53 -12.12
CA GLY A 485 -19.89 -5.01 -13.25
C GLY A 485 -19.52 -5.75 -14.52
N THR A 486 -20.40 -6.64 -14.96
CA THR A 486 -20.21 -7.57 -16.07
C THR A 486 -20.34 -6.87 -17.40
N GLU A 487 -19.34 -6.05 -17.76
CA GLU A 487 -19.08 -5.71 -19.16
C GLU A 487 -17.76 -6.34 -19.58
N HIS A 488 -17.75 -7.68 -19.64
CA HIS A 488 -16.95 -8.54 -20.53
C HIS A 488 -17.10 -10.00 -20.09
N GLU A 489 -18.33 -10.50 -20.01
CA GLU A 489 -18.54 -11.94 -20.06
C GLU A 489 -18.33 -12.39 -21.51
N SER A 490 -17.25 -13.13 -21.74
CA SER A 490 -17.10 -13.95 -22.94
C SER A 490 -18.32 -14.85 -23.08
N GLU A 491 -18.97 -14.82 -24.24
CA GLU A 491 -20.18 -15.60 -24.64
C GLU A 491 -20.11 -17.12 -24.39
N TRP A 492 -18.96 -17.63 -23.94
CA TRP A 492 -18.71 -19.02 -23.60
C TRP A 492 -19.28 -19.42 -22.23
N ASP A 493 -19.24 -18.53 -21.23
CA ASP A 493 -19.61 -18.85 -19.84
C ASP A 493 -21.13 -18.80 -19.61
N ARG A 494 -21.86 -17.91 -20.30
CA ARG A 494 -23.34 -17.85 -20.24
C ARG A 494 -24.06 -19.05 -20.86
N ALA A 495 -23.36 -19.90 -21.60
CA ALA A 495 -23.95 -21.09 -22.21
C ALA A 495 -23.97 -22.31 -21.27
N ALA A 496 -23.19 -22.29 -20.19
CA ALA A 496 -23.05 -23.42 -19.27
C ALA A 496 -24.02 -23.39 -18.09
N SER A 497 -24.67 -22.25 -17.82
CA SER A 497 -25.50 -22.04 -16.62
C SER A 497 -26.95 -21.68 -16.97
N SER A 498 -27.57 -22.49 -17.84
CA SER A 498 -29.02 -22.45 -18.07
C SER A 498 -29.66 -23.70 -17.47
N SER A 499 -30.43 -23.54 -16.39
CA SER A 499 -31.13 -24.62 -15.68
C SER A 499 -32.03 -25.49 -16.57
N THR A 500 -32.43 -24.99 -17.75
CA THR A 500 -33.18 -25.75 -18.76
C THR A 500 -32.37 -26.80 -19.52
N LEU A 501 -31.04 -26.72 -19.55
CA LEU A 501 -30.18 -27.74 -20.18
C LEU A 501 -29.93 -28.93 -19.25
N ASP A 502 -29.88 -28.68 -17.93
CA ASP A 502 -29.69 -29.71 -16.91
C ASP A 502 -30.90 -30.65 -16.77
N GLU A 503 -32.09 -30.22 -17.22
CA GLU A 503 -33.33 -31.02 -17.23
C GLU A 503 -33.50 -31.88 -18.48
N LEU A 504 -32.60 -31.78 -19.47
CA LEU A 504 -32.67 -32.58 -20.68
C LEU A 504 -32.22 -34.01 -20.42
N THR A 505 -32.96 -34.97 -20.99
CA THR A 505 -32.45 -36.34 -21.08
C THR A 505 -31.22 -36.41 -21.99
N GLU A 506 -30.36 -37.41 -21.79
CA GLU A 506 -29.14 -37.62 -22.60
C GLU A 506 -29.44 -37.59 -24.11
N ARG A 507 -30.58 -38.16 -24.53
CA ARG A 507 -31.00 -38.16 -25.94
C ARG A 507 -31.38 -36.76 -26.44
N GLN A 508 -32.11 -35.99 -25.63
CA GLN A 508 -32.50 -34.62 -25.96
C GLN A 508 -31.29 -33.68 -26.00
N GLY A 509 -30.33 -33.84 -25.10
CA GLY A 509 -29.05 -33.12 -25.12
C GLY A 509 -28.28 -33.36 -26.42
N ARG A 510 -28.16 -34.63 -26.84
CA ARG A 510 -27.51 -34.99 -28.12
C ARG A 510 -28.21 -34.39 -29.34
N VAL A 511 -29.55 -34.35 -29.34
CA VAL A 511 -30.33 -33.70 -30.41
C VAL A 511 -30.14 -32.18 -30.40
N TRP A 512 -30.08 -31.56 -29.22
CA TRP A 512 -29.84 -30.12 -29.09
C TRP A 512 -28.43 -29.71 -29.49
N ASP A 513 -27.41 -30.53 -29.21
CA ASP A 513 -26.02 -30.29 -29.60
C ASP A 513 -25.81 -30.34 -31.12
N ASP A 514 -26.54 -31.21 -31.83
CA ASP A 514 -26.45 -31.37 -33.29
C ASP A 514 -27.17 -30.24 -34.09
N LEU A 515 -27.96 -29.41 -33.41
CA LEU A 515 -28.63 -28.25 -34.01
C LEU A 515 -27.66 -27.09 -34.22
N SER A 516 -27.76 -26.46 -35.39
CA SER A 516 -27.03 -25.22 -35.70
C SER A 516 -27.79 -24.00 -35.20
N PRO A 517 -27.12 -22.98 -34.63
CA PRO A 517 -27.75 -21.69 -34.32
C PRO A 517 -27.91 -20.79 -35.55
N ARG A 518 -27.21 -21.08 -36.65
CA ARG A 518 -27.16 -20.21 -37.85
C ARG A 518 -27.95 -20.74 -39.04
N SER A 519 -28.27 -22.04 -39.06
CA SER A 519 -28.92 -22.71 -40.18
C SER A 519 -29.96 -23.72 -39.70
N TYR A 520 -31.06 -23.83 -40.44
CA TYR A 520 -32.08 -24.85 -40.21
C TYR A 520 -31.61 -26.20 -40.77
N ARG A 521 -31.71 -27.26 -39.98
CA ARG A 521 -31.36 -28.64 -40.36
C ARG A 521 -32.58 -29.55 -40.39
N GLY A 522 -32.62 -30.46 -41.36
CA GLY A 522 -33.76 -31.37 -41.55
C GLY A 522 -33.78 -32.51 -40.54
N VAL A 523 -34.97 -32.99 -40.17
CA VAL A 523 -35.13 -34.09 -39.19
C VAL A 523 -34.36 -35.36 -39.61
N ASP A 524 -34.43 -35.74 -40.90
CA ASP A 524 -33.74 -36.93 -41.41
C ASP A 524 -32.20 -36.78 -41.39
N GLU A 525 -31.72 -35.54 -41.51
CA GLU A 525 -30.29 -35.21 -41.48
C GLU A 525 -29.71 -35.35 -40.08
N ILE A 526 -30.46 -34.86 -39.07
CA ILE A 526 -30.13 -34.98 -37.65
C ILE A 526 -30.24 -36.45 -37.20
N ALA A 527 -31.29 -37.15 -37.65
CA ALA A 527 -31.47 -38.57 -37.36
C ALA A 527 -30.32 -39.44 -37.89
N ALA A 528 -29.87 -39.18 -39.12
CA ALA A 528 -28.73 -39.86 -39.72
C ALA A 528 -27.42 -39.56 -38.98
N ALA A 529 -27.19 -38.30 -38.58
CA ALA A 529 -25.98 -37.89 -37.87
C ALA A 529 -25.86 -38.51 -36.47
N LEU A 530 -26.99 -38.62 -35.75
CA LEU A 530 -27.02 -39.10 -34.37
C LEU A 530 -27.29 -40.60 -34.23
N GLY A 531 -27.60 -41.29 -35.34
CA GLY A 531 -27.97 -42.70 -35.34
C GLY A 531 -29.31 -42.97 -34.65
N LEU A 532 -30.25 -42.02 -34.74
CA LEU A 532 -31.57 -42.08 -34.10
C LEU A 532 -32.67 -42.27 -35.15
N SER A 533 -33.86 -42.71 -34.73
CA SER A 533 -35.02 -42.75 -35.65
C SER A 533 -35.56 -41.33 -35.89
N ALA A 534 -36.02 -41.04 -37.12
CA ALA A 534 -36.63 -39.75 -37.43
C ALA A 534 -37.83 -39.42 -36.51
N ARG A 535 -38.54 -40.46 -36.03
CA ARG A 535 -39.64 -40.31 -35.06
C ARG A 535 -39.14 -39.83 -33.69
N ASP A 536 -38.04 -40.38 -33.19
CA ASP A 536 -37.46 -39.98 -31.90
C ASP A 536 -36.89 -38.58 -31.95
N VAL A 537 -36.16 -38.25 -33.02
CA VAL A 537 -35.62 -36.90 -33.25
C VAL A 537 -36.74 -35.88 -33.34
N MET A 538 -37.83 -36.19 -34.06
CA MET A 538 -38.98 -35.27 -34.16
C MET A 538 -39.66 -35.05 -32.79
N ALA A 539 -39.75 -36.09 -31.96
CA ALA A 539 -40.31 -35.98 -30.61
C ALA A 539 -39.43 -35.11 -29.70
N ASP A 540 -38.10 -35.30 -29.76
CA ASP A 540 -37.15 -34.54 -28.95
C ASP A 540 -37.05 -33.08 -29.41
N LEU A 541 -37.07 -32.81 -30.73
CA LEU A 541 -37.11 -31.45 -31.28
C LEU A 541 -38.39 -30.70 -30.87
N PHE A 542 -39.53 -31.39 -30.83
CA PHE A 542 -40.78 -30.80 -30.35
C PHE A 542 -40.70 -30.44 -28.86
N HIS A 543 -40.08 -31.29 -28.04
CA HIS A 543 -39.82 -31.00 -26.63
C HIS A 543 -38.89 -29.79 -26.47
N LEU A 544 -37.77 -29.76 -27.19
CA LEU A 544 -36.83 -28.64 -27.19
C LEU A 544 -37.49 -27.33 -27.64
N GLY A 545 -38.40 -27.38 -28.61
CA GLY A 545 -39.20 -26.23 -29.02
C GLY A 545 -40.14 -25.72 -27.93
N ARG A 546 -40.74 -26.61 -27.14
CA ARG A 546 -41.55 -26.22 -25.96
C ARG A 546 -40.71 -25.58 -24.87
N CYS A 547 -39.45 -25.99 -24.71
CA CYS A 547 -38.49 -25.40 -23.78
C CYS A 547 -37.89 -24.08 -24.29
N GLY A 548 -38.25 -23.63 -25.51
CA GLY A 548 -37.66 -22.43 -26.12
C GLY A 548 -36.21 -22.61 -26.58
N LEU A 549 -35.73 -23.86 -26.67
CA LEU A 549 -34.35 -24.20 -27.01
C LEU A 549 -34.15 -24.50 -28.51
N ALA A 550 -35.23 -24.63 -29.27
CA ALA A 550 -35.22 -24.84 -30.72
C ALA A 550 -36.43 -24.19 -31.40
N GLU A 551 -36.32 -23.82 -32.67
CA GLU A 551 -37.44 -23.34 -33.48
C GLU A 551 -37.49 -24.05 -34.83
N SER A 552 -38.69 -24.19 -35.38
CA SER A 552 -38.93 -24.86 -36.65
C SER A 552 -39.28 -23.88 -37.77
N SER A 553 -38.85 -24.23 -38.98
CA SER A 553 -39.29 -23.62 -40.23
C SER A 553 -39.61 -24.75 -41.21
N GLY A 554 -40.88 -25.13 -41.28
CA GLY A 554 -41.32 -26.31 -42.05
C GLY A 554 -40.84 -27.61 -41.42
N THR A 555 -40.09 -28.42 -42.17
CA THR A 555 -39.52 -29.70 -41.73
C THR A 555 -38.11 -29.58 -41.13
N SER A 556 -37.60 -28.35 -40.97
CA SER A 556 -36.24 -28.09 -40.52
C SER A 556 -36.21 -27.27 -39.24
N TRP A 557 -35.18 -27.48 -38.41
CA TRP A 557 -35.07 -26.95 -37.06
C TRP A 557 -33.72 -26.27 -36.83
N ARG A 558 -33.70 -25.22 -36.00
CA ARG A 558 -32.46 -24.55 -35.57
C ARG A 558 -32.47 -24.30 -34.07
N LYS A 559 -31.28 -24.11 -33.51
CA LYS A 559 -31.06 -23.86 -32.08
C LYS A 559 -31.49 -22.44 -31.70
N VAL A 560 -32.25 -22.29 -30.62
CA VAL A 560 -32.69 -20.99 -30.08
C VAL A 560 -32.11 -20.80 -28.69
N ARG A 561 -31.55 -19.62 -28.41
CA ARG A 561 -31.08 -19.26 -27.07
C ARG A 561 -32.30 -18.83 -26.24
N PRO A 562 -32.50 -19.32 -25.00
CA PRO A 562 -33.60 -18.89 -24.17
C PRO A 562 -33.48 -17.38 -23.89
N ALA A 563 -34.58 -16.65 -24.01
CA ALA A 563 -34.61 -15.24 -23.64
C ALA A 563 -34.45 -15.11 -22.12
N ALA A 564 -33.59 -14.20 -21.67
CA ALA A 564 -33.50 -13.84 -20.26
C ALA A 564 -34.91 -13.40 -19.80
N ALA A 565 -35.44 -14.06 -18.76
CA ALA A 565 -36.70 -13.64 -18.17
C ALA A 565 -36.54 -12.19 -17.66
N ALA A 566 -37.45 -11.32 -18.10
CA ALA A 566 -37.49 -9.90 -17.76
C ALA A 566 -37.86 -9.66 -16.29
#